data_AF-A0A0Q8DZM7-F1
#
_entry.id   AF-A0A0Q8DZM7-F1
#
_cell.length_a   1.000
_cell.length_b   1.000
_cell.length_c   1.000
_cell.angle_alpha   90.00
_cell.angle_beta   90.00
_cell.angle_gamma   90.00
#
_symmetry.space_group_name_H-M   'P 1'
#
loop_
_entity.id
_entity.type
_entity.pdbx_description
1 polymer ?
#
loop_
_entity_poly.entity_id
_entity_poly.type
_entity_poly.pdbx_seq_one_letter_code
_entity_poly.pdbx_strand_id
1 'polypeptide(L)'
;MLNSVDADHTRRRLSQDERRRQLLGIGLRMLVEKPIQDLSIDAVATEAGISRGLLFHYFPTKTDYYDAVIGAALRRVMRNTAPDEGVSPELACEQFVSRVYAQIERRREFYVALVFGNGTIAVGGNRLESHRMTVARRLIAALRLGEDTAPVVHAWTAYVEDRALLWSGSDPSERVSLEDDVTHCCRALDALLAV
;
A
#
# COMPACT_ATOMS: atom_id res chain seq x y z
N MET A 1 -4.04 24.74 -51.87
CA MET A 1 -4.60 23.37 -51.82
C MET A 1 -3.54 22.51 -51.16
N LEU A 2 -3.47 22.37 -49.83
CA LEU A 2 -4.34 21.59 -48.95
C LEU A 2 -4.74 20.24 -49.55
N ASN A 3 -4.08 19.17 -49.12
CA ASN A 3 -4.80 18.02 -48.60
C ASN A 3 -4.02 17.34 -47.47
N SER A 4 -4.71 17.35 -46.34
CA SER A 4 -4.37 16.80 -45.04
C SER A 4 -4.00 15.33 -45.13
N VAL A 5 -2.89 14.96 -44.51
CA VAL A 5 -2.64 13.58 -44.09
C VAL A 5 -3.46 13.39 -42.81
N ASP A 6 -4.66 12.84 -42.94
CA ASP A 6 -5.40 12.28 -41.81
C ASP A 6 -4.65 11.04 -41.33
N ALA A 7 -3.77 11.25 -40.35
CA ALA A 7 -3.21 10.19 -39.54
C ALA A 7 -4.36 9.60 -38.71
N ASP A 8 -4.92 8.50 -39.20
CA ASP A 8 -5.75 7.59 -38.42
C ASP A 8 -4.92 7.04 -37.26
N HIS A 9 -4.88 7.80 -36.16
CA HIS A 9 -4.55 7.27 -34.85
C HIS A 9 -5.73 6.41 -34.43
N THR A 10 -5.81 5.20 -34.97
CA THR A 10 -6.73 4.16 -34.54
C THR A 10 -6.46 3.92 -33.06
N ARG A 11 -7.26 4.59 -32.22
CA ARG A 11 -7.14 4.59 -30.77
C ARG A 11 -7.44 3.17 -30.30
N ARG A 12 -6.40 2.35 -30.21
CA ARG A 12 -6.47 0.92 -29.92
C ARG A 12 -7.37 0.73 -28.70
N ARG A 13 -8.55 0.13 -28.91
CA ARG A 13 -9.57 -0.04 -27.88
C ARG A 13 -8.97 -0.95 -26.80
N LEU A 14 -8.52 -0.35 -25.70
CA LEU A 14 -8.08 -1.10 -24.53
C LEU A 14 -9.19 -2.07 -24.11
N SER A 15 -8.80 -3.29 -23.72
CA SER A 15 -9.74 -4.20 -23.08
C SER A 15 -10.31 -3.57 -21.81
N GLN A 16 -11.45 -4.07 -21.34
CA GLN A 16 -12.09 -3.57 -20.11
C GLN A 16 -11.12 -3.59 -18.93
N ASP A 17 -10.30 -4.64 -18.82
CA ASP A 17 -9.29 -4.78 -17.77
C ASP A 17 -8.10 -3.84 -17.93
N GLU A 18 -7.65 -3.62 -19.17
CA GLU A 18 -6.58 -2.65 -19.46
C GLU A 18 -7.01 -1.24 -19.10
N ARG A 19 -8.26 -0.86 -19.41
CA ARG A 19 -8.80 0.44 -19.04
C ARG A 19 -8.92 0.60 -17.53
N ARG A 20 -9.45 -0.42 -16.84
CA ARG A 20 -9.53 -0.43 -15.38
C ARG A 20 -8.13 -0.27 -14.75
N ARG A 21 -7.12 -0.99 -15.25
CA ARG A 21 -5.72 -0.87 -14.81
C ARG A 21 -5.14 0.52 -15.07
N GLN A 22 -5.42 1.12 -16.22
CA GLN A 22 -4.96 2.48 -16.52
C GLN A 22 -5.51 3.50 -15.52
N LEU A 23 -6.82 3.46 -15.25
CA LEU A 23 -7.47 4.36 -14.30
C LEU A 23 -6.86 4.23 -12.90
N LEU A 24 -6.68 3.00 -12.42
CA LEU A 24 -5.99 2.76 -11.14
C LEU A 24 -4.55 3.29 -11.16
N GLY A 25 -3.83 3.10 -12.27
CA GLY A 25 -2.46 3.61 -12.43
C GLY A 25 -2.37 5.13 -12.33
N ILE A 26 -3.34 5.86 -12.88
CA ILE A 26 -3.45 7.31 -12.75
C ILE A 26 -3.72 7.70 -11.30
N GLY A 27 -4.72 7.08 -10.66
CA GLY A 27 -5.03 7.34 -9.26
C GLY A 27 -3.85 7.10 -8.32
N LEU A 28 -3.11 6.01 -8.52
CA LEU A 28 -1.90 5.69 -7.74
C LEU A 28 -0.78 6.72 -7.90
N ARG A 29 -0.63 7.32 -9.09
CA ARG A 29 0.35 8.40 -9.30
C ARG A 29 -0.08 9.67 -8.59
N MET A 30 -1.34 10.06 -8.73
CA MET A 30 -1.87 11.27 -8.09
C MET A 30 -1.80 11.20 -6.56
N LEU A 31 -1.94 10.01 -5.96
CA LEU A 31 -1.79 9.82 -4.52
C LEU A 31 -0.40 10.11 -3.97
N VAL A 32 0.62 10.15 -4.83
CA VAL A 32 1.98 10.54 -4.41
C VAL A 32 2.04 12.04 -4.11
N GLU A 33 1.22 12.84 -4.79
CA GLU A 33 1.26 14.30 -4.73
C GLU A 33 0.25 14.88 -3.74
N LYS A 34 -0.86 14.18 -3.51
CA LYS A 34 -1.95 14.67 -2.66
C LYS A 34 -2.74 13.55 -1.99
N PRO A 35 -3.35 13.83 -0.84
CA PRO A 35 -4.24 12.88 -0.16
C PRO A 35 -5.41 12.41 -1.03
N ILE A 36 -5.96 11.23 -0.72
CA ILE A 36 -7.08 10.61 -1.48
C ILE A 36 -8.32 11.51 -1.54
N GLN A 37 -8.61 12.26 -0.47
CA GLN A 37 -9.75 13.17 -0.42
C GLN A 37 -9.67 14.29 -1.46
N ASP A 38 -8.45 14.71 -1.82
CA ASP A 38 -8.17 15.79 -2.76
C ASP A 38 -7.99 15.30 -4.20
N LEU A 39 -8.08 13.98 -4.41
CA LEU A 39 -8.02 13.39 -5.73
C LEU A 39 -9.25 13.83 -6.56
N SER A 40 -9.05 14.28 -7.80
CA SER A 40 -10.14 14.73 -8.65
C SER A 40 -10.51 13.66 -9.66
N ILE A 41 -11.77 13.19 -9.63
CA ILE A 41 -12.30 12.26 -10.64
C ILE A 41 -12.24 12.87 -12.04
N ASP A 42 -12.46 14.18 -12.16
CA ASP A 42 -12.40 14.87 -13.45
C ASP A 42 -10.96 14.92 -13.97
N ALA A 43 -9.99 15.21 -13.09
CA ALA A 43 -8.58 15.18 -13.47
C ALA A 43 -8.14 13.77 -13.93
N VAL A 44 -8.58 12.71 -13.24
CA VAL A 44 -8.31 11.32 -13.66
C VAL A 44 -8.92 11.04 -15.03
N ALA A 45 -10.17 11.42 -15.27
CA ALA A 45 -10.84 11.18 -16.53
C ALA A 45 -10.15 11.94 -17.67
N THR A 46 -9.77 13.19 -17.45
CA THR A 46 -8.99 14.02 -18.39
C THR A 46 -7.65 13.35 -18.71
N GLU A 47 -6.87 12.93 -17.71
CA GLU A 47 -5.58 12.28 -17.92
C GLU A 47 -5.72 10.92 -18.64
N ALA A 48 -6.81 10.19 -18.38
CA ALA A 48 -7.12 8.94 -19.07
C ALA A 48 -7.63 9.13 -20.51
N GLY A 49 -7.96 10.37 -20.91
CA GLY A 49 -8.57 10.69 -22.20
C GLY A 49 -9.99 10.14 -22.35
N ILE A 50 -10.77 10.08 -21.26
CA ILE A 50 -12.15 9.57 -21.26
C ILE A 50 -13.13 10.56 -20.63
N SER A 51 -14.43 10.35 -20.84
CA SER A 51 -15.45 11.10 -20.12
C SER A 51 -15.55 10.64 -18.67
N ARG A 52 -16.00 11.54 -17.78
CA ARG A 52 -16.36 11.22 -16.39
C ARG A 52 -17.36 10.07 -16.31
N GLY A 53 -18.36 10.05 -17.19
CA GLY A 53 -19.35 8.97 -17.27
C GLY A 53 -18.72 7.61 -17.59
N LEU A 54 -17.72 7.57 -18.47
CA LEU A 54 -17.01 6.33 -18.77
C LEU A 54 -16.15 5.86 -17.59
N LEU A 55 -15.59 6.75 -16.78
CA LEU A 55 -14.91 6.35 -15.53
C LEU A 55 -15.89 5.65 -14.58
N PHE A 56 -17.08 6.23 -14.39
CA PHE A 56 -18.10 5.63 -13.52
C PHE A 56 -18.70 4.33 -14.05
N HIS A 57 -18.57 4.05 -15.35
CA HIS A 57 -18.87 2.72 -15.88
C HIS A 57 -17.95 1.63 -15.31
N TYR A 58 -16.69 1.95 -14.98
CA TYR A 58 -15.74 1.01 -14.34
C TYR A 58 -15.85 1.03 -12.82
N PHE A 59 -16.15 2.19 -12.22
CA PHE A 59 -16.22 2.37 -10.78
C PHE A 59 -17.53 3.09 -10.45
N PRO A 60 -18.60 2.38 -10.07
CA PRO A 60 -19.95 2.96 -10.02
C PRO A 60 -20.07 4.25 -9.22
N THR A 61 -19.28 4.39 -8.16
CA THR A 61 -19.21 5.60 -7.34
C THR A 61 -17.79 6.15 -7.21
N LYS A 62 -17.68 7.40 -6.75
CA LYS A 62 -16.41 8.02 -6.35
C LYS A 62 -15.71 7.18 -5.27
N THR A 63 -16.49 6.68 -4.31
CA THR A 63 -16.06 5.78 -3.24
C THR A 63 -15.45 4.49 -3.79
N ASP A 64 -16.13 3.81 -4.73
CA ASP A 64 -15.63 2.57 -5.35
C ASP A 64 -14.30 2.78 -6.07
N TYR A 65 -14.13 3.93 -6.73
CA TYR A 65 -12.85 4.27 -7.35
C TYR A 65 -11.76 4.48 -6.30
N TYR A 66 -12.07 5.21 -5.22
CA TYR A 66 -11.13 5.48 -4.15
C TYR A 66 -10.70 4.20 -3.44
N ASP A 67 -11.64 3.33 -3.11
CA ASP A 67 -11.38 2.02 -2.51
C ASP A 67 -10.49 1.17 -3.40
N ALA A 68 -10.72 1.19 -4.71
CA ALA A 68 -9.92 0.42 -5.64
C ALA A 68 -8.48 0.96 -5.74
N VAL A 69 -8.30 2.28 -5.69
CA VAL A 69 -6.97 2.93 -5.68
C VAL A 69 -6.26 2.66 -4.36
N ILE A 70 -6.91 2.86 -3.21
CA ILE A 70 -6.36 2.55 -1.88
C ILE A 70 -5.98 1.08 -1.79
N GLY A 71 -6.87 0.17 -2.18
CA GLY A 71 -6.61 -1.26 -2.20
C GLY A 71 -5.41 -1.61 -3.10
N ALA A 72 -5.23 -0.93 -4.23
CA ALA A 72 -4.06 -1.14 -5.09
C ALA A 72 -2.77 -0.62 -4.44
N ALA A 73 -2.84 0.51 -3.72
CA ALA A 73 -1.71 1.05 -2.97
C ALA A 73 -1.31 0.12 -1.81
N LEU A 74 -2.28 -0.36 -1.03
CA LEU A 74 -2.05 -1.32 0.05
C LEU A 74 -1.44 -2.63 -0.47
N ARG A 75 -1.98 -3.19 -1.56
CA ARG A 75 -1.37 -4.38 -2.21
C ARG A 75 0.07 -4.14 -2.65
N ARG A 76 0.42 -2.91 -3.06
CA ARG A 76 1.80 -2.54 -3.39
C ARG A 76 2.68 -2.50 -2.15
N VAL A 77 2.22 -1.90 -1.05
CA VAL A 77 2.93 -1.93 0.23
C VAL A 77 3.16 -3.37 0.67
N MET A 78 2.12 -4.20 0.69
CA MET A 78 2.20 -5.61 1.08
C MET A 78 3.24 -6.39 0.26
N ARG A 79 3.30 -6.18 -1.05
CA ARG A 79 4.30 -6.85 -1.90
C ARG A 79 5.71 -6.37 -1.59
N ASN A 80 5.87 -5.07 -1.34
CA ASN A 80 7.18 -4.48 -1.07
C ASN A 80 7.74 -4.90 0.30
N THR A 81 6.86 -5.24 1.25
CA THR A 81 7.23 -5.63 2.61
C THR A 81 7.17 -7.14 2.86
N ALA A 82 6.62 -7.93 1.93
CA ALA A 82 6.59 -9.38 2.06
C ALA A 82 8.00 -9.95 2.14
N PRO A 83 8.29 -10.88 3.06
CA PRO A 83 9.50 -11.70 3.02
C PRO A 83 9.57 -12.56 1.75
N ASP A 84 10.77 -13.04 1.44
CA ASP A 84 10.98 -13.99 0.35
C ASP A 84 10.38 -15.36 0.69
N GLU A 85 9.89 -16.07 -0.31
CA GLU A 85 9.28 -17.39 -0.11
C GLU A 85 10.34 -18.44 0.25
N GLY A 86 10.05 -19.30 1.24
CA GLY A 86 10.88 -20.45 1.58
C GLY A 86 12.09 -20.17 2.49
N VAL A 87 12.32 -18.92 2.90
CA VAL A 87 13.36 -18.58 3.88
C VAL A 87 13.03 -19.10 5.29
N SER A 88 14.00 -19.07 6.20
CA SER A 88 13.76 -19.44 7.59
C SER A 88 12.85 -18.40 8.29
N PRO A 89 12.10 -18.78 9.35
CA PRO A 89 11.27 -17.84 10.09
C PRO A 89 12.04 -16.61 10.60
N GLU A 90 13.27 -16.81 11.06
CA GLU A 90 14.14 -15.75 11.59
C GLU A 90 14.47 -14.74 10.49
N LEU A 91 14.93 -15.22 9.33
CA LEU A 91 15.22 -14.37 8.18
C LEU A 91 13.95 -13.72 7.63
N ALA A 92 12.81 -14.40 7.65
CA ALA A 92 11.53 -13.82 7.25
C ALA A 92 11.14 -12.62 8.14
N CYS A 93 11.34 -12.73 9.47
CA CYS A 93 11.12 -11.61 10.39
C CYS A 93 12.03 -10.43 10.05
N GLU A 94 13.34 -10.69 9.92
CA GLU A 94 14.33 -9.65 9.60
C GLU A 94 14.04 -8.95 8.27
N GLN A 95 13.68 -9.72 7.24
CA GLN A 95 13.29 -9.19 5.93
C GLN A 95 12.01 -8.37 6.01
N PHE A 96 10.99 -8.81 6.74
CA PHE A 96 9.76 -8.04 6.90
C PHE A 96 10.06 -6.69 7.55
N VAL A 97 10.73 -6.69 8.70
CA VAL A 97 11.01 -5.48 9.47
C VAL A 97 11.86 -4.51 8.63
N SER A 98 12.99 -4.98 8.08
CA SER A 98 13.85 -4.13 7.25
C SER A 98 13.14 -3.53 6.03
N ARG A 99 12.26 -4.31 5.36
CA ARG A 99 11.49 -3.83 4.21
C ARG A 99 10.42 -2.83 4.61
N VAL A 100 9.81 -2.96 5.80
CA VAL A 100 8.89 -1.95 6.35
C VAL A 100 9.61 -0.62 6.58
N TYR A 101 10.79 -0.65 7.23
CA TYR A 101 11.62 0.56 7.42
C TYR A 101 11.97 1.22 6.09
N ALA A 102 12.47 0.43 5.13
CA ALA A 102 12.83 0.95 3.82
C ALA A 102 11.60 1.49 3.04
N GLN A 103 10.42 0.88 3.20
CA GLN A 103 9.18 1.34 2.58
C GLN A 103 8.73 2.69 3.15
N ILE A 104 8.81 2.86 4.48
CA ILE A 104 8.45 4.10 5.17
C ILE A 104 9.46 5.20 4.88
N GLU A 105 10.76 4.93 4.97
CA GLU A 105 11.81 5.92 4.70
C GLU A 105 11.71 6.49 3.28
N ARG A 106 11.49 5.64 2.28
CA ARG A 106 11.37 6.08 0.88
C ARG A 106 10.17 6.99 0.62
N ARG A 107 9.07 6.83 1.38
CA ARG A 107 7.77 7.45 1.07
C ARG A 107 6.94 7.72 2.34
N ARG A 108 7.53 8.41 3.32
CA ARG A 108 6.93 8.64 4.64
C ARG A 108 5.55 9.27 4.57
N GLU A 109 5.43 10.42 3.89
CA GLU A 109 4.17 11.17 3.80
C GLU A 109 3.06 10.34 3.16
N PHE A 110 3.38 9.63 2.08
CA PHE A 110 2.44 8.71 1.43
C PHE A 110 2.03 7.57 2.36
N TYR A 111 2.98 6.98 3.11
CA TYR A 111 2.69 5.89 4.03
C TYR A 111 1.78 6.36 5.18
N VAL A 112 2.09 7.52 5.78
CA VAL A 112 1.24 8.14 6.81
C VAL A 112 -0.15 8.43 6.27
N ALA A 113 -0.26 9.06 5.10
CA ALA A 113 -1.56 9.36 4.49
C ALA A 113 -2.38 8.10 4.15
N LEU A 114 -1.72 7.02 3.70
CA LEU A 114 -2.37 5.78 3.29
C LEU A 114 -2.77 4.88 4.47
N VAL A 115 -1.90 4.74 5.47
CA VAL A 115 -2.05 3.76 6.56
C VAL A 115 -2.69 4.39 7.81
N PHE A 116 -2.41 5.67 8.07
CA PHE A 116 -2.86 6.39 9.28
C PHE A 116 -3.83 7.54 8.98
N GLY A 117 -3.86 8.06 7.76
CA GLY A 117 -4.88 9.01 7.32
C GLY A 117 -6.27 8.37 7.28
N ASN A 118 -7.33 9.19 7.26
CA ASN A 118 -8.74 8.76 7.21
C ASN A 118 -9.11 7.84 6.02
N GLY A 119 -8.17 7.47 5.13
CA GLY A 119 -8.40 6.54 4.03
C GLY A 119 -8.74 5.11 4.45
N THR A 120 -8.31 4.65 5.63
CA THR A 120 -8.68 3.32 6.16
C THR A 120 -9.94 3.32 7.03
N ILE A 121 -10.38 4.50 7.51
CA ILE A 121 -11.53 4.64 8.42
C ILE A 121 -12.76 5.28 7.74
N ALA A 122 -12.62 5.95 6.59
CA ALA A 122 -13.69 6.76 6.02
C ALA A 122 -14.03 6.53 4.54
N VAL A 123 -13.67 5.37 3.95
CA VAL A 123 -14.18 4.99 2.63
C VAL A 123 -14.98 3.69 2.74
N GLY A 124 -16.31 3.82 2.64
CA GLY A 124 -17.20 2.71 2.30
C GLY A 124 -17.89 1.91 3.42
N GLY A 125 -17.60 2.11 4.71
CA GLY A 125 -18.39 1.56 5.85
C GLY A 125 -18.47 0.02 5.98
N ASN A 126 -18.07 -0.73 4.96
CA ASN A 126 -17.87 -2.16 5.01
C ASN A 126 -16.49 -2.44 5.59
N ARG A 127 -16.46 -3.39 6.51
CA ARG A 127 -15.29 -3.82 7.27
C ARG A 127 -14.30 -4.53 6.34
N LEU A 128 -13.65 -3.79 5.44
CA LEU A 128 -12.41 -4.23 4.81
C LEU A 128 -11.53 -4.69 5.97
N GLU A 129 -11.14 -5.96 5.93
CA GLU A 129 -10.15 -6.45 6.86
C GLU A 129 -8.98 -5.47 6.84
N SER A 130 -8.62 -4.95 8.03
CA SER A 130 -7.56 -3.96 8.13
C SER A 130 -6.32 -4.46 7.38
N HIS A 131 -5.65 -3.57 6.65
CA HIS A 131 -4.39 -3.87 5.99
C HIS A 131 -3.43 -4.65 6.90
N ARG A 132 -3.35 -4.23 8.17
CA ARG A 132 -2.52 -4.88 9.19
C ARG A 132 -2.94 -6.33 9.46
N MET A 133 -4.24 -6.64 9.48
CA MET A 133 -4.71 -8.00 9.69
C MET A 133 -4.38 -8.89 8.48
N THR A 134 -4.48 -8.34 7.27
CA THR A 134 -4.06 -9.06 6.06
C THR A 134 -2.54 -9.31 6.05
N VAL A 135 -1.74 -8.34 6.53
CA VAL A 135 -0.29 -8.51 6.71
C VAL A 135 0.00 -9.56 7.77
N ALA A 136 -0.68 -9.51 8.91
CA ALA A 136 -0.51 -10.46 10.00
C ALA A 136 -0.73 -11.91 9.56
N ARG A 137 -1.82 -12.22 8.86
CA ARG A 137 -2.07 -13.59 8.36
C ARG A 137 -0.97 -14.10 7.43
N ARG A 138 -0.42 -13.23 6.58
CA ARG A 138 0.69 -13.61 5.70
C ARG A 138 1.97 -13.88 6.49
N LEU A 139 2.20 -13.09 7.53
CA LEU A 139 3.34 -13.29 8.43
C LEU A 139 3.20 -14.56 9.25
N ILE A 140 2.00 -14.91 9.73
CA ILE A 140 1.76 -16.19 10.41
C ILE A 140 2.23 -17.34 9.52
N ALA A 141 1.85 -17.33 8.23
CA ALA A 141 2.31 -18.32 7.27
C ALA A 141 3.84 -18.28 7.04
N ALA A 142 4.41 -17.09 6.83
CA ALA A 142 5.85 -16.93 6.56
C ALA A 142 6.74 -17.33 7.75
N LEU A 143 6.29 -17.02 8.96
CA LEU A 143 6.99 -17.30 10.23
C LEU A 143 6.64 -18.68 10.79
N ARG A 144 5.78 -19.45 10.12
CA ARG A 144 5.33 -20.80 10.52
C ARG A 144 4.70 -20.83 11.92
N LEU A 145 3.91 -19.80 12.22
CA LEU A 145 3.20 -19.64 13.48
C LEU A 145 1.81 -20.27 13.42
N GLY A 146 1.19 -20.49 14.59
CA GLY A 146 -0.21 -20.90 14.70
C GLY A 146 -1.17 -19.75 14.42
N GLU A 147 -2.37 -20.05 13.88
CA GLU A 147 -3.42 -19.05 13.61
C GLU A 147 -3.91 -18.32 14.87
N ASP A 148 -3.79 -18.96 16.03
CA ASP A 148 -4.07 -18.38 17.35
C ASP A 148 -3.17 -17.19 17.70
N THR A 149 -2.01 -17.07 17.05
CA THR A 149 -1.08 -15.94 17.23
C THR A 149 -1.53 -14.67 16.48
N ALA A 150 -2.60 -14.71 15.68
CA ALA A 150 -3.02 -13.58 14.84
C ALA A 150 -3.20 -12.25 15.59
N PRO A 151 -3.80 -12.19 16.80
CA PRO A 151 -3.90 -10.95 17.56
C PRO A 151 -2.53 -10.37 17.93
N VAL A 152 -1.57 -11.24 18.29
CA VAL A 152 -0.20 -10.86 18.66
C VAL A 152 0.56 -10.34 17.45
N VAL A 153 0.55 -11.08 16.34
CA VAL A 153 1.24 -10.68 15.09
C VAL A 153 0.64 -9.39 14.53
N HIS A 154 -0.68 -9.20 14.64
CA HIS A 154 -1.35 -7.96 14.26
C HIS A 154 -0.88 -6.76 15.10
N ALA A 155 -0.82 -6.91 16.43
CA ALA A 155 -0.34 -5.85 17.32
C ALA A 155 1.16 -5.55 17.11
N TRP A 156 1.97 -6.59 16.95
CA TRP A 156 3.39 -6.48 16.66
C TRP A 156 3.65 -5.77 15.31
N THR A 157 2.81 -5.99 14.30
CA THR A 157 2.91 -5.26 13.03
C THR A 157 2.77 -3.75 13.26
N ALA A 158 1.80 -3.32 14.08
CA ALA A 158 1.64 -1.91 14.42
C ALA A 158 2.83 -1.35 15.22
N TYR A 159 3.41 -2.17 16.11
CA TYR A 159 4.64 -1.83 16.85
C TYR A 159 5.83 -1.57 15.90
N VAL A 160 6.03 -2.43 14.91
CA VAL A 160 7.09 -2.26 13.90
C VAL A 160 6.87 -0.99 13.08
N GLU A 161 5.63 -0.72 12.66
CA GLU A 161 5.28 0.50 11.90
C GLU A 161 5.55 1.78 12.70
N ASP A 162 5.18 1.81 13.98
CA ASP A 162 5.40 2.95 14.87
C ASP A 162 6.90 3.24 15.03
N ARG A 163 7.70 2.21 15.31
CA ARG A 163 9.16 2.36 15.42
C ARG A 163 9.79 2.84 14.11
N ALA A 164 9.40 2.26 12.98
CA ALA A 164 9.89 2.69 11.67
C ALA A 164 9.51 4.15 11.36
N LEU A 165 8.33 4.59 11.78
CA LEU A 165 7.90 5.99 11.66
C LEU A 165 8.70 6.92 12.59
N LEU A 166 8.99 6.53 13.82
CA LEU A 166 9.84 7.34 14.69
C LEU A 166 11.25 7.43 14.10
N TRP A 167 11.84 6.30 13.74
CA TRP A 167 13.17 6.19 13.15
C TRP A 167 13.33 7.04 11.88
N SER A 168 12.36 6.98 10.96
CA SER A 168 12.44 7.76 9.71
C SER A 168 12.20 9.26 9.92
N GLY A 169 11.65 9.67 11.06
CA GLY A 169 11.43 11.07 11.43
C GLY A 169 12.60 11.70 12.19
N SER A 170 13.47 10.88 12.79
CA SER A 170 14.63 11.33 13.57
C SER A 170 15.77 11.84 12.69
N ASP A 171 16.61 12.70 13.27
CA ASP A 171 17.87 13.13 12.68
C ASP A 171 18.77 11.90 12.41
N PRO A 172 19.39 11.76 11.22
CA PRO A 172 20.25 10.63 10.90
C PRO A 172 21.38 10.35 11.91
N SER A 173 21.89 11.37 12.59
CA SER A 173 22.94 11.24 13.61
C SER A 173 22.44 10.66 14.94
N GLU A 174 21.12 10.72 15.19
CA GLU A 174 20.47 10.22 16.41
C GLU A 174 19.80 8.85 16.21
N ARG A 175 19.78 8.35 14.97
CA ARG A 175 19.16 7.07 14.63
C ARG A 175 19.96 5.91 15.21
N VAL A 176 19.26 4.99 15.87
CA VAL A 176 19.79 3.64 16.08
C VAL A 176 20.08 2.99 14.72
N SER A 177 21.06 2.08 14.68
CA SER A 177 21.32 1.36 13.44
C SER A 177 20.09 0.55 13.02
N LEU A 178 19.84 0.45 11.71
CA LEU A 178 18.71 -0.33 11.22
C LEU A 178 18.82 -1.81 11.65
N GLU A 179 20.03 -2.35 11.70
CA GLU A 179 20.30 -3.72 12.14
C GLU A 179 19.91 -3.94 13.61
N ASP A 180 20.26 -3.00 14.50
CA ASP A 180 19.86 -3.06 15.91
C ASP A 180 18.33 -2.99 16.06
N ASP A 181 17.68 -2.12 15.29
CA ASP A 181 16.22 -1.96 15.37
C ASP A 181 15.46 -3.17 14.80
N VAL A 182 16.00 -3.77 13.72
CA VAL A 182 15.49 -5.04 13.17
C VAL A 182 15.61 -6.16 14.20
N THR A 183 16.80 -6.31 14.81
CA THR A 183 17.06 -7.30 15.86
C THR A 183 16.11 -7.11 17.04
N HIS A 184 15.92 -5.85 17.46
CA HIS A 184 15.01 -5.49 18.55
C HIS A 184 13.56 -5.85 18.22
N CYS A 185 13.08 -5.53 17.01
CA CYS A 185 11.72 -5.85 16.58
C CYS A 185 11.46 -7.36 16.53
N CYS A 186 12.41 -8.17 16.04
CA CYS A 186 12.24 -9.63 16.03
C CYS A 186 12.25 -10.22 17.45
N ARG A 187 13.15 -9.77 18.32
CA ARG A 187 13.12 -10.15 19.76
C ARG A 187 11.81 -9.76 20.45
N ALA A 188 11.24 -8.62 20.09
CA ALA A 188 9.95 -8.19 20.62
C ALA A 188 8.81 -9.14 20.19
N LEU A 189 8.84 -9.66 18.96
CA LEU A 189 7.88 -10.67 18.52
C LEU A 189 8.02 -11.95 19.34
N ASP A 190 9.25 -12.46 19.48
CA ASP A 190 9.51 -13.68 20.25
C ASP A 190 9.03 -13.54 21.70
N ALA A 191 9.29 -12.40 22.33
CA ALA A 191 8.83 -12.12 23.68
C ALA A 191 7.31 -12.06 23.80
N LEU A 192 6.61 -11.50 22.81
CA LEU A 192 5.14 -11.43 22.79
C LEU A 192 4.49 -12.79 22.54
N LEU A 193 5.14 -13.68 21.78
CA LEU A 193 4.65 -15.03 21.50
C LEU A 193 4.88 -16.01 22.65
N ALA A 194 5.75 -15.67 23.60
CA ALA A 194 6.06 -16.50 24.76
C ALA A 194 5.08 -16.34 25.94
N VAL A 195 4.09 -15.44 25.82
CA VAL A 195 3.08 -15.12 26.84
C VAL A 195 1.81 -15.92 26.63
#